data_AF-A0A3P7KE95-F1
#
_entry.id   AF-A0A3P7KE95-F1
#
_cell.length_a   1.000
_cell.length_b   1.000
_cell.length_c   1.000
_cell.angle_alpha   90.00
_cell.angle_beta   90.00
_cell.angle_gamma   90.00
#
_symmetry.space_group_name_H-M   'P 1'
#
loop_
_entity.id
_entity.type
_entity.pdbx_description
1 polymer ?
#
loop_
_entity_poly.entity_id
_entity_poly.type
_entity_poly.pdbx_seq_one_letter_code
_entity_poly.pdbx_strand_id
1 'polypeptide(L)'
;MQRLEVTDGAASLKAYISKNEGKVRECPAKGCGAVIEKGEGCFHMQCSMCKIHFCWLCDFMSDTQSKVYGHLREDHGAIGAEWPAVEFVQNFGIFPRRLFGFLDADDIPDEIADDVW
;
A
#
# COMPACT_ATOMS: atom_id res chain seq x y z
N MET A 1 -6.63 -37.36 26.83
CA MET A 1 -5.73 -36.66 25.90
C MET A 1 -6.53 -36.35 24.65
N GLN A 2 -7.07 -35.13 24.54
CA GLN A 2 -8.01 -34.79 23.48
C GLN A 2 -7.23 -34.51 22.18
N ARG A 3 -7.58 -35.25 21.13
CA ARG A 3 -7.02 -35.14 19.78
C ARG A 3 -7.42 -33.77 19.24
N LEU A 4 -6.43 -32.91 18.95
CA LEU A 4 -6.66 -31.67 18.21
C LEU A 4 -6.97 -32.07 16.76
N GLU A 5 -8.25 -32.12 16.41
CA GLU A 5 -8.69 -32.14 15.02
C GLU A 5 -8.49 -30.73 14.44
N VAL A 6 -7.25 -30.44 14.04
CA VAL A 6 -6.97 -29.24 13.25
C VAL A 6 -7.53 -29.53 11.86
N THR A 7 -8.66 -28.90 11.55
CA THR A 7 -9.35 -29.05 10.27
C THR A 7 -8.40 -28.71 9.11
N ASP A 8 -8.38 -29.56 8.08
CA ASP A 8 -7.49 -29.42 6.91
C ASP A 8 -7.61 -28.05 6.21
N GLY A 9 -8.73 -27.36 6.41
CA GLY A 9 -8.98 -26.00 5.92
C GLY A 9 -8.07 -24.95 6.55
N ALA A 10 -7.83 -25.00 7.87
CA ALA A 10 -6.97 -24.03 8.55
C ALA A 10 -5.49 -24.20 8.13
N ALA A 11 -5.06 -25.46 7.94
CA ALA A 11 -3.74 -25.78 7.41
C ALA A 11 -3.58 -25.29 5.96
N SER A 12 -4.62 -25.46 5.13
CA SER A 12 -4.62 -25.02 3.73
C SER A 12 -4.55 -23.49 3.58
N LEU A 13 -5.31 -22.75 4.39
CA LEU A 13 -5.28 -21.28 4.36
C LEU A 13 -3.92 -20.74 4.80
N LYS A 14 -3.35 -21.29 5.87
CA LYS A 14 -2.02 -20.89 6.33
C LYS A 14 -0.95 -21.14 5.25
N ALA A 15 -1.02 -22.27 4.56
CA ALA A 15 -0.12 -22.59 3.47
C ALA A 15 -0.27 -21.61 2.29
N TYR A 16 -1.48 -21.15 1.98
CA TYR A 16 -1.70 -20.13 0.95
C TYR A 16 -1.10 -18.77 1.33
N ILE A 17 -1.29 -18.33 2.58
CA ILE A 17 -0.71 -17.06 3.08
C ILE A 17 0.83 -17.12 3.02
N SER A 18 1.42 -18.23 3.49
CA SER A 18 2.88 -18.41 3.48
C SER A 18 3.47 -18.52 2.07
N LYS A 19 2.69 -18.95 1.07
CA LYS A 19 3.13 -18.99 -0.33
C LYS A 19 3.08 -17.62 -1.01
N ASN A 20 2.30 -16.68 -0.49
CA ASN A 20 2.04 -15.36 -1.08
C ASN A 20 2.47 -14.22 -0.15
N GLU A 21 3.58 -14.41 0.56
CA GLU A 21 4.14 -13.40 1.46
C GLU A 21 4.33 -12.06 0.73
N GLY A 22 3.92 -10.96 1.39
CA GLY A 22 3.96 -9.61 0.82
C GLY A 22 2.82 -9.27 -0.16
N LYS A 23 2.13 -10.27 -0.71
CA LYS A 23 0.92 -10.09 -1.52
C LYS A 23 -0.36 -10.39 -0.76
N VAL A 24 -0.30 -11.27 0.22
CA VAL A 24 -1.46 -11.66 1.03
C VAL A 24 -1.13 -11.45 2.50
N ARG A 25 -2.06 -10.86 3.26
CA ARG A 25 -1.92 -10.68 4.70
C ARG A 25 -3.27 -10.61 5.42
N GLU A 26 -3.25 -10.63 6.73
CA GLU A 26 -4.44 -10.43 7.55
C GLU A 26 -4.75 -8.94 7.76
N CYS A 27 -6.04 -8.63 7.91
CA CYS A 27 -6.50 -7.30 8.26
C CYS A 27 -5.92 -6.85 9.61
N PRO A 28 -5.30 -5.66 9.70
CA PRO A 28 -4.70 -5.17 10.95
C PRO A 28 -5.72 -4.80 12.04
N ALA A 29 -7.02 -4.73 11.69
CA ALA A 29 -8.06 -4.43 12.66
C ALA A 29 -8.25 -5.58 13.66
N LYS A 30 -8.19 -5.25 14.95
CA LYS A 30 -8.39 -6.21 16.04
C LYS A 30 -9.76 -6.88 15.92
N GLY A 31 -9.76 -8.22 15.86
CA GLY A 31 -10.99 -9.02 15.79
C GLY A 31 -11.56 -9.21 14.39
N CYS A 32 -10.94 -8.68 13.33
CA CYS A 32 -11.39 -8.93 11.96
C CYS A 32 -10.89 -10.27 11.40
N GLY A 33 -9.57 -10.50 11.42
CA GLY A 33 -8.96 -11.74 10.92
C GLY A 33 -9.19 -12.04 9.43
N ALA A 34 -9.71 -11.09 8.66
CA ALA A 34 -9.94 -11.27 7.23
C ALA A 34 -8.61 -11.33 6.48
N VAL A 35 -8.45 -12.33 5.63
CA VAL A 35 -7.29 -12.44 4.73
C VAL A 35 -7.53 -11.56 3.51
N ILE A 36 -6.60 -10.65 3.24
CA ILE A 36 -6.66 -9.64 2.20
C ILE A 36 -5.50 -9.88 1.23
N GLU A 37 -5.83 -9.97 -0.06
CA GLU A 37 -4.87 -10.00 -1.15
C GLU A 37 -4.67 -8.57 -1.69
N LYS A 38 -3.41 -8.17 -1.81
CA LYS A 38 -2.99 -6.86 -2.29
C LYS A 38 -3.33 -6.71 -3.75
N GLY A 39 -4.08 -5.67 -4.07
CA GLY A 39 -4.29 -5.24 -5.45
C GLY A 39 -3.03 -4.61 -6.06
N GLU A 40 -3.10 -4.40 -7.37
CA GLU A 40 -2.11 -3.63 -8.13
C GLU A 40 -2.32 -2.12 -7.91
N GLY A 41 -1.26 -1.34 -8.16
CA GLY A 41 -1.31 0.11 -8.12
C GLY A 41 -1.08 0.76 -6.76
N CYS A 42 -1.96 0.59 -5.77
CA CYS A 42 -1.98 1.44 -4.56
C CYS A 42 -1.55 0.74 -3.26
N PHE A 43 -1.01 1.50 -2.30
CA PHE A 43 -0.76 1.05 -0.91
C PHE A 43 -1.93 1.32 0.04
N HIS A 44 -2.92 2.12 -0.36
CA HIS A 44 -4.19 2.23 0.36
C HIS A 44 -5.04 1.01 0.06
N MET A 45 -5.48 0.33 1.12
CA MET A 45 -6.40 -0.81 1.02
C MET A 45 -7.61 -0.62 1.92
N GLN A 46 -8.72 -1.25 1.55
CA GLN A 46 -9.93 -1.31 2.35
C GLN A 46 -10.30 -2.76 2.65
N CYS A 47 -10.53 -3.08 3.92
CA CYS A 47 -11.02 -4.40 4.30
C CYS A 47 -12.46 -4.61 3.81
N SER A 48 -12.73 -5.68 3.08
CA SER A 48 -14.08 -6.02 2.63
C SER A 48 -15.03 -6.38 3.77
N MET A 49 -14.51 -6.89 4.89
CA MET A 49 -15.29 -7.33 6.06
C MET A 49 -15.59 -6.20 7.05
N CYS A 50 -14.57 -5.55 7.60
CA CYS A 50 -14.75 -4.50 8.62
C CYS A 50 -14.75 -3.06 8.06
N LYS A 51 -14.56 -2.90 6.74
CA LYS A 51 -14.55 -1.61 6.02
C LYS A 51 -13.46 -0.61 6.43
N ILE A 52 -12.56 -0.97 7.34
CA ILE A 52 -11.42 -0.13 7.71
C ILE A 52 -10.53 0.14 6.49
N HIS A 53 -10.06 1.38 6.37
CA HIS A 53 -9.02 1.74 5.42
C HIS A 53 -7.66 1.66 6.11
N PHE A 54 -6.65 1.15 5.41
CA PHE A 54 -5.33 0.98 5.99
C PHE A 54 -4.20 1.11 4.98
N CYS A 55 -3.02 1.43 5.49
CA CYS A 55 -1.77 1.46 4.75
C CYS A 55 -1.15 0.06 4.66
N TRP A 56 -0.82 -0.38 3.46
CA TRP A 56 -0.16 -1.67 3.25
C TRP A 56 1.27 -1.71 3.80
N LEU A 57 1.94 -0.56 3.91
CA LEU A 57 3.35 -0.47 4.29
C LEU A 57 3.58 -0.52 5.80
N CYS A 58 2.73 0.12 6.60
CA CYS A 58 2.98 0.35 8.03
C CYS A 58 1.80 0.05 8.96
N ASP A 59 0.72 -0.53 8.42
CA ASP A 59 -0.50 -0.88 9.18
C ASP A 59 -1.26 0.32 9.79
N PHE A 60 -0.96 1.56 9.38
CA PHE A 60 -1.76 2.72 9.77
C PHE A 60 -3.21 2.54 9.31
N MET A 61 -4.18 2.75 10.22
CA MET A 61 -5.60 2.50 9.99
C MET A 61 -6.44 3.75 10.23
N SER A 62 -7.49 3.90 9.42
CA SER A 62 -8.52 4.91 9.64
C SER A 62 -9.88 4.48 9.11
N ASP A 63 -10.91 5.10 9.70
CA ASP A 63 -12.30 5.09 9.23
C ASP A 63 -12.53 5.73 7.85
N THR A 64 -11.63 6.60 7.39
CA THR A 64 -11.78 7.36 6.14
C THR A 64 -10.57 7.16 5.23
N GLN A 65 -10.82 6.91 3.94
CA GLN A 65 -9.78 6.79 2.91
C GLN A 65 -8.87 8.03 2.82
N SER A 66 -9.41 9.24 2.94
CA SER A 66 -8.65 10.49 2.84
C SER A 66 -7.50 10.59 3.86
N LYS A 67 -7.72 10.09 5.09
CA LYS A 67 -6.67 10.07 6.13
C LYS A 67 -5.54 9.12 5.77
N VAL A 68 -5.84 7.98 5.15
CA VAL A 68 -4.82 7.02 4.71
C VAL A 68 -4.06 7.55 3.50
N TYR A 69 -4.72 8.22 2.55
CA TYR A 69 -4.00 8.91 1.46
C TYR A 69 -3.14 10.07 1.96
N GLY A 70 -3.60 10.83 2.95
CA GLY A 70 -2.78 11.84 3.63
C GLY A 70 -1.52 11.22 4.20
N HIS A 71 -1.68 10.17 5.01
CA HIS A 71 -0.58 9.39 5.55
C HIS A 71 0.39 8.85 4.47
N LEU A 72 -0.10 8.26 3.38
CA LEU A 72 0.76 7.76 2.30
C LEU A 72 1.63 8.87 1.67
N ARG A 73 1.06 10.07 1.47
CA ARG A 73 1.81 11.21 0.93
C ARG A 73 2.81 11.78 1.93
N GLU A 74 2.46 11.79 3.21
CA GLU A 74 3.24 12.43 4.27
C GLU A 74 4.37 11.54 4.80
N ASP A 75 4.10 10.25 5.03
CA ASP A 75 5.02 9.30 5.65
C ASP A 75 5.78 8.45 4.63
N HIS A 76 5.21 8.21 3.44
CA HIS A 76 5.80 7.32 2.43
C HIS A 76 6.20 8.04 1.14
N GLY A 77 5.70 9.26 0.89
CA GLY A 77 6.01 10.02 -0.32
C GLY A 77 5.46 9.41 -1.62
N ALA A 78 4.76 8.28 -1.54
CA ALA A 78 4.23 7.54 -2.68
C ALA A 78 2.87 6.93 -2.33
N ILE A 79 1.95 6.93 -3.31
CA ILE A 79 0.61 6.34 -3.16
C ILE A 79 0.62 4.85 -3.53
N GLY A 80 1.56 4.44 -4.38
CA GLY A 80 1.49 3.17 -5.08
C GLY A 80 2.84 2.55 -5.43
N ALA A 81 2.78 1.31 -5.92
CA ALA A 81 3.97 0.55 -6.36
C ALA A 81 4.39 0.88 -7.80
N GLU A 82 3.47 1.36 -8.63
CA GLU A 82 3.73 1.82 -10.00
C GLU A 82 3.98 3.34 -10.01
N TRP A 83 5.11 3.74 -9.48
CA TRP A 83 5.80 4.90 -10.05
C TRP A 83 7.11 4.36 -10.58
N PRO A 84 7.56 4.77 -11.79
CA PRO A 84 8.82 4.31 -12.33
C PRO A 84 9.86 4.46 -11.24
N ALA A 85 10.53 3.34 -10.97
CA ALA A 85 11.65 3.28 -10.08
C ALA A 85 12.48 4.54 -10.30
N VAL A 86 12.74 5.22 -9.20
CA VAL A 86 14.02 5.79 -8.77
C VAL A 86 15.28 5.24 -9.46
N GLU A 87 15.34 5.12 -10.78
CA GLU A 87 16.58 5.20 -11.56
C GLU A 87 17.05 6.66 -11.61
N PHE A 88 16.20 7.63 -11.24
CA PHE A 88 16.60 9.04 -11.11
C PHE A 88 16.85 9.51 -9.66
N VAL A 89 16.72 8.63 -8.66
CA VAL A 89 16.96 8.99 -7.24
C VAL A 89 18.08 8.15 -6.62
N GLN A 90 19.10 7.84 -7.43
CA GLN A 90 20.41 7.41 -6.92
C GLN A 90 21.41 8.56 -6.80
N ASN A 91 20.99 9.83 -6.78
CA ASN A 91 21.94 10.92 -6.51
C ASN A 91 21.45 12.14 -5.72
N PHE A 92 20.21 12.17 -5.24
CA PHE A 92 19.78 13.27 -4.36
C PHE A 92 19.09 12.71 -3.13
N GLY A 93 19.84 12.75 -2.03
CA GLY A 93 19.43 12.28 -0.72
C GLY A 93 18.11 12.89 -0.25
N ILE A 94 17.51 12.17 0.69
CA ILE A 94 16.37 12.53 1.53
C ILE A 94 16.27 14.06 1.71
N PHE A 95 15.26 14.70 1.09
CA PHE A 95 14.88 16.06 1.46
C PHE A 95 13.51 16.05 2.15
N PRO A 96 13.45 16.37 3.45
CA PRO A 96 12.19 16.45 4.17
C PRO A 96 11.42 17.66 3.64
N ARG A 97 10.15 17.42 3.32
CA ARG A 97 9.00 18.33 3.33
C ARG A 97 9.31 19.80 3.72
N ARG A 98 9.97 20.59 2.86
CA ARG A 98 10.06 22.07 2.94
C ARG A 98 10.93 22.69 1.81
N LEU A 99 10.56 22.50 0.55
CA LEU A 99 10.74 23.46 -0.56
C LEU A 99 10.14 22.83 -1.82
N PHE A 100 9.73 23.63 -2.80
CA PHE A 100 8.84 23.28 -3.92
C PHE A 100 7.38 23.21 -3.44
N GLY A 101 6.63 24.32 -3.40
CA GLY A 101 6.47 25.23 -4.53
C GLY A 101 5.76 24.44 -5.62
N PHE A 102 4.43 24.58 -5.68
CA PHE A 102 3.56 24.01 -6.71
C PHE A 102 4.24 24.18 -8.07
N LEU A 103 4.62 23.08 -8.72
CA LEU A 103 5.01 23.13 -10.13
C LEU A 103 3.71 23.29 -10.91
N ASP A 104 3.44 24.51 -11.35
CA ASP A 104 2.38 24.79 -12.31
C ASP A 104 2.73 24.12 -13.65
N ALA A 105 1.70 23.77 -14.44
CA ALA A 105 1.82 23.00 -15.67
C ALA A 105 2.70 23.66 -16.77
N ASP A 106 3.11 24.91 -16.55
CA ASP A 106 3.92 25.70 -17.47
C ASP A 106 5.44 25.43 -17.34
N ASP A 107 5.88 24.64 -16.34
CA ASP A 107 7.29 24.26 -16.14
C ASP A 107 7.67 22.89 -16.75
N ILE A 108 6.77 22.26 -17.52
CA ILE A 108 7.10 21.06 -18.30
C ILE A 108 7.76 21.51 -19.61
N PRO A 109 9.03 21.15 -19.89
CA PRO A 109 9.63 21.45 -21.18
C PRO A 109 8.84 20.75 -22.30
N ASP A 110 8.53 21.50 -23.37
CA ASP A 110 7.68 21.10 -24.51
C ASP A 110 8.03 19.75 -25.16
N GLU A 111 9.23 19.20 -24.93
CA GLU A 111 9.70 17.95 -25.56
C GLU A 111 9.09 16.66 -24.99
N ILE A 112 8.28 16.72 -23.92
CA ILE A 112 7.65 15.53 -23.29
C ILE A 112 6.12 15.51 -23.52
N ALA A 113 5.57 16.42 -24.32
CA ALA A 113 4.12 16.52 -24.54
C ALA A 113 3.55 15.53 -25.58
N ASP A 114 4.39 14.96 -26.44
CA ASP A 114 3.92 14.24 -27.63
C ASP A 114 3.74 12.72 -27.42
N ASP A 115 4.31 12.16 -26.33
CA ASP A 115 4.34 10.71 -26.09
C ASP A 115 3.45 10.26 -24.91
N VAL A 116 2.54 11.12 -24.43
CA VAL A 116 1.65 10.82 -23.30
C VAL A 116 0.18 10.88 -23.72
N TRP A 117 -0.23 9.91 -24.55
CA TRP A 117 -1.65 9.52 -24.73
C TRP A 117 -1.82 8.02 -24.48
#